data_AF-A0A075MLP5-F1
#
_entry.id   AF-A0A075MLP5-F1
#
_cell.length_a   1.000
_cell.length_b   1.000
_cell.length_c   1.000
_cell.angle_alpha   90.00
_cell.angle_beta   90.00
_cell.angle_gamma   90.00
#
_symmetry.space_group_name_H-M   'P 1'
#
loop_
_entity.id
_entity.type
_entity.pdbx_description
1 polymer ?
#
loop_
_entity_poly.entity_id
_entity_poly.type
_entity_poly.pdbx_seq_one_letter_code
_entity_poly.pdbx_strand_id
1 'polypeptide(L)'
;MKGSIMNKIIERWYPKPPFPKESLVSIFKYEEFMNGEFVRMYIPDPTRPLEKGQFMALRSDVVDSKGNLLSGLEIKDKFDLPNIPTHIADVTPPIGTRIAAGIVEEGNFGGKGMGTQFYFMDDAKPNWFKEGKEIK
;
A
#
# COMPACT_ATOMS: atom_id res chain seq x y z
N MET A 1 -2.40 -17.78 -1.84
CA MET A 1 -3.75 -17.57 -2.44
C MET A 1 -3.55 -17.12 -3.88
N LYS A 2 -4.41 -17.49 -4.85
CA LYS A 2 -4.31 -16.94 -6.21
C LYS A 2 -4.68 -15.45 -6.23
N GLY A 3 -4.00 -14.64 -7.04
CA GLY A 3 -4.29 -13.22 -7.23
C GLY A 3 -5.73 -12.97 -7.64
N SER A 4 -6.29 -13.79 -8.53
CA SER A 4 -7.71 -13.74 -8.92
C SER A 4 -8.70 -13.89 -7.76
N ILE A 5 -8.37 -14.63 -6.71
CA ILE A 5 -9.22 -14.74 -5.51
C ILE A 5 -9.08 -13.48 -4.66
N MET A 6 -7.86 -12.98 -4.49
CA MET A 6 -7.59 -11.75 -3.74
C MET A 6 -8.26 -10.54 -4.38
N ASN A 7 -8.19 -10.43 -5.71
CA ASN A 7 -8.81 -9.38 -6.48
C ASN A 7 -10.32 -9.31 -6.26
N LYS A 8 -11.03 -10.44 -6.20
CA LYS A 8 -12.47 -10.48 -5.88
C LYS A 8 -12.83 -9.90 -4.51
N ILE A 9 -11.90 -9.97 -3.55
CA ILE A 9 -12.09 -9.35 -2.23
C ILE A 9 -11.95 -7.83 -2.38
N ILE A 10 -10.90 -7.38 -3.05
CA ILE A 10 -10.57 -5.96 -3.25
C ILE A 10 -11.58 -5.23 -4.12
N GLU A 11 -12.08 -5.87 -5.19
CA GLU A 11 -13.03 -5.32 -6.16
C GLU A 11 -14.34 -4.82 -5.53
N ARG A 12 -14.66 -5.28 -4.32
CA ARG A 12 -15.81 -4.81 -3.54
C ARG A 12 -15.75 -3.31 -3.23
N TRP A 13 -14.57 -2.71 -3.19
CA TRP A 13 -14.36 -1.30 -2.86
C TRP A 13 -13.26 -0.61 -3.69
N TYR A 14 -12.53 -1.33 -4.53
CA TYR A 14 -11.49 -0.77 -5.38
C TYR A 14 -11.56 -1.38 -6.80
N PRO A 15 -11.89 -0.59 -7.83
CA PRO A 15 -12.28 -1.12 -9.15
C PRO A 15 -11.14 -1.71 -9.98
N LYS A 16 -9.88 -1.49 -9.59
CA LYS A 16 -8.68 -1.94 -10.32
C LYS A 16 -7.71 -2.64 -9.37
N PRO A 17 -8.03 -3.85 -8.90
CA PRO A 17 -7.18 -4.56 -7.95
C PRO A 17 -5.79 -4.86 -8.56
N PRO A 18 -4.71 -4.86 -7.75
CA PRO A 18 -3.36 -4.77 -8.31
C PRO A 18 -2.72 -6.11 -8.67
N PHE A 19 -3.26 -7.27 -8.29
CA PHE A 19 -2.53 -8.54 -8.43
C PHE A 19 -2.82 -9.25 -9.76
N PRO A 20 -1.80 -9.71 -10.51
CA PRO A 20 -2.00 -10.52 -11.70
C PRO A 20 -2.81 -11.79 -11.37
N LYS A 21 -3.75 -12.19 -12.24
CA LYS A 21 -4.72 -13.26 -11.94
C LYS A 21 -4.10 -14.59 -11.49
N GLU A 22 -2.99 -14.97 -12.11
CA GLU A 22 -2.27 -16.23 -11.84
C GLU A 22 -1.11 -16.06 -10.85
N SER A 23 -0.85 -14.84 -10.36
CA SER A 23 0.15 -14.61 -9.33
C SER A 23 -0.22 -15.30 -8.02
N LEU A 24 0.79 -15.59 -7.20
CA LEU A 24 0.59 -16.01 -5.83
C LEU A 24 0.62 -14.78 -4.91
N VAL A 25 -0.41 -14.67 -4.08
CA VAL A 25 -0.51 -13.72 -2.97
C VAL A 25 -0.30 -14.48 -1.67
N SER A 26 0.69 -14.02 -0.90
CA SER A 26 1.00 -14.55 0.43
C SER A 26 0.15 -13.86 1.47
N ILE A 27 -0.32 -14.59 2.48
CA ILE A 27 -1.02 -14.02 3.64
C ILE A 27 -0.21 -14.36 4.88
N PHE A 28 0.09 -13.35 5.67
CA PHE A 28 0.83 -13.49 6.92
C PHE A 28 0.22 -12.61 8.01
N LYS A 29 0.69 -12.79 9.24
CA LYS A 29 0.31 -11.96 10.38
C LYS A 29 1.39 -10.92 10.63
N TYR A 30 0.97 -9.71 10.95
CA TYR A 30 1.86 -8.65 11.40
C TYR A 30 2.51 -9.04 12.73
N GLU A 31 3.81 -8.85 12.84
CA GLU A 31 4.62 -9.19 14.01
C GLU A 31 5.44 -7.97 14.46
N GLU A 32 5.91 -7.97 15.71
CA GLU A 32 6.64 -6.84 16.30
C GLU A 32 7.88 -6.42 15.51
N PHE A 33 8.62 -7.39 14.95
CA PHE A 33 9.82 -7.12 14.16
C PHE A 33 9.55 -6.34 12.86
N MET A 34 8.30 -6.23 12.44
CA MET A 34 7.88 -5.47 11.25
C MET A 34 7.51 -4.01 11.58
N ASN A 35 7.73 -3.57 12.82
CA ASN A 35 7.42 -2.21 13.23
C ASN A 35 8.27 -1.19 12.48
N GLY A 36 7.61 -0.22 11.83
CA GLY A 36 8.26 0.81 11.02
C GLY A 36 8.45 0.44 9.54
N GLU A 37 8.20 -0.81 9.16
CA GLU A 37 8.43 -1.31 7.79
C GLU A 37 7.36 -0.86 6.81
N PHE A 38 6.12 -0.65 7.26
CA PHE A 38 5.01 -0.33 6.37
C PHE A 38 4.68 1.15 6.37
N VAL A 39 4.32 1.62 5.18
CA VAL A 39 3.89 2.99 4.92
C VAL A 39 2.66 3.02 4.03
N ARG A 40 1.88 4.09 4.15
CA ARG A 40 0.74 4.38 3.31
C ARG A 40 0.88 5.75 2.67
N MET A 41 0.72 5.80 1.36
CA MET A 41 0.76 7.03 0.57
C MET A 41 -0.66 7.47 0.28
N TYR A 42 -0.93 8.76 0.38
CA TYR A 42 -2.28 9.32 0.20
C TYR A 42 -2.26 10.78 -0.23
N ILE A 43 -3.43 11.27 -0.61
CA ILE A 43 -3.73 12.70 -0.77
C ILE A 43 -4.71 13.04 0.36
N PRO A 44 -4.43 14.05 1.20
CA PRO A 44 -5.35 14.46 2.25
C PRO A 44 -6.71 14.83 1.67
N ASP A 45 -7.77 14.35 2.32
CA ASP A 45 -9.14 14.72 2.03
C ASP A 45 -9.77 15.20 3.34
N PRO A 46 -10.17 16.49 3.46
CA PRO A 46 -10.73 17.02 4.69
C PRO A 46 -12.09 16.40 5.04
N THR A 47 -12.75 15.74 4.09
CA THR A 47 -14.07 15.11 4.27
C THR A 47 -13.96 13.62 4.56
N ARG A 48 -12.79 13.02 4.32
CA ARG A 48 -12.55 11.59 4.50
C ARG A 48 -11.18 11.39 5.14
N PRO A 49 -11.08 10.83 6.35
CA PRO A 49 -9.78 10.42 6.89
C PRO A 49 -9.24 9.24 6.04
N LEU A 50 -8.62 9.53 4.89
CA LEU A 50 -8.07 8.57 3.91
C LEU A 50 -6.68 8.05 4.30
N GLU A 51 -6.19 8.48 5.46
CA GLU A 51 -5.31 7.68 6.31
C GLU A 51 -5.85 6.25 6.41
N LYS A 52 -7.18 6.06 6.44
CA LYS A 52 -7.86 4.76 6.38
C LYS A 52 -7.89 4.19 4.97
N GLY A 53 -6.83 3.51 4.55
CA GLY A 53 -6.98 2.59 3.44
C GLY A 53 -6.14 1.35 3.59
N GLN A 54 -6.55 0.35 2.83
CA GLN A 54 -6.11 -1.02 3.03
C GLN A 54 -4.75 -1.29 2.39
N PHE A 55 -4.37 -0.50 1.37
CA PHE A 55 -3.12 -0.64 0.66
C PHE A 55 -1.95 0.05 1.36
N MET A 56 -0.83 -0.65 1.40
CA MET A 56 0.44 -0.22 1.96
C MET A 56 1.60 -0.61 1.03
N ALA A 57 2.76 -0.02 1.28
CA ALA A 57 4.04 -0.37 0.69
C ALA A 57 5.08 -0.61 1.79
N LEU A 58 6.22 -1.21 1.42
CA LEU A 58 7.40 -1.18 2.28
C LEU A 58 8.03 0.21 2.25
N ARG A 59 8.55 0.65 3.39
CA ARG A 59 9.32 1.89 3.50
C ARG A 59 10.53 1.86 2.57
N SER A 60 11.22 0.73 2.50
CA SER A 60 12.37 0.54 1.61
C SER A 60 12.03 0.78 0.14
N ASP A 61 10.77 0.61 -0.26
CA ASP A 61 10.36 0.81 -1.64
C ASP A 61 10.03 2.26 -1.99
N VAL A 62 9.86 3.12 -0.99
CA VAL A 62 9.55 4.55 -1.18
C VAL A 62 10.72 5.46 -0.84
N VAL A 63 11.91 4.90 -0.57
CA VAL A 63 13.14 5.67 -0.33
C VAL A 63 14.21 5.32 -1.35
N ASP A 64 15.11 6.26 -1.62
CA ASP A 64 16.31 6.04 -2.43
C ASP A 64 17.40 5.29 -1.65
N SER A 65 18.53 5.01 -2.29
CA SER A 65 19.67 4.31 -1.68
C SER A 65 20.36 5.09 -0.55
N LYS A 66 20.02 6.37 -0.36
CA LYS A 66 20.51 7.23 0.73
C LYS A 66 19.48 7.38 1.84
N GLY A 67 18.30 6.75 1.70
CA GLY A 67 17.20 6.83 2.66
C GLY A 67 16.32 8.07 2.51
N ASN A 68 16.46 8.85 1.43
CA ASN A 68 15.58 9.98 1.16
C ASN A 68 14.27 9.47 0.55
N LEU A 69 13.16 10.08 0.95
CA LEU A 69 11.86 9.77 0.37
C LEU A 69 11.83 10.10 -1.13
N LEU A 70 11.32 9.17 -1.94
CA LEU A 70 11.06 9.39 -3.36
C LEU A 70 10.00 10.48 -3.54
N SER A 71 10.07 11.19 -4.66
CA SER A 71 9.04 12.17 -5.01
C SER A 71 7.68 11.51 -5.24
N GLY A 72 6.60 12.29 -5.10
CA GLY A 72 5.25 11.78 -5.33
C GLY A 72 5.08 11.18 -6.73
N LEU A 73 5.75 11.75 -7.74
CA LEU A 73 5.70 11.24 -9.11
C LEU A 73 6.39 9.88 -9.23
N GLU A 74 7.57 9.71 -8.66
CA GLU A 74 8.28 8.42 -8.65
C GLU A 74 7.47 7.34 -7.92
N ILE A 75 6.85 7.69 -6.80
CA ILE A 75 5.97 6.78 -6.05
C ILE A 75 4.75 6.41 -6.91
N LYS A 76 4.09 7.39 -7.55
CA LYS A 76 2.94 7.14 -8.43
C LYS A 76 3.33 6.16 -9.54
N ASP A 77 4.47 6.36 -10.18
CA ASP A 77 4.90 5.53 -11.30
C ASP A 77 5.33 4.13 -10.86
N LYS A 78 5.98 4.00 -9.68
CA LYS A 78 6.44 2.71 -9.14
C LYS A 78 5.28 1.82 -8.68
N PHE A 79 4.28 2.40 -8.02
CA PHE A 79 3.13 1.66 -7.49
C PHE A 79 1.89 1.74 -8.37
N ASP A 80 2.02 2.39 -9.53
CA ASP A 80 0.94 2.58 -10.50
C ASP A 80 -0.32 3.18 -9.84
N LEU A 81 -0.14 4.30 -9.14
CA LEU A 81 -1.23 4.94 -8.39
C LEU A 81 -2.10 5.82 -9.32
N PRO A 82 -3.42 5.94 -9.03
CA PRO A 82 -4.33 6.77 -9.82
C PRO A 82 -3.99 8.26 -9.77
N ASN A 83 -3.43 8.75 -8.66
CA ASN A 83 -3.07 10.15 -8.45
C ASN A 83 -1.68 10.24 -7.82
N ILE A 84 -1.03 11.40 -7.99
CA ILE A 84 0.25 11.70 -7.34
C ILE A 84 0.01 11.86 -5.82
N PRO A 85 0.53 10.97 -4.96
CA PRO A 85 0.39 11.14 -3.53
C PRO A 85 1.18 12.36 -3.06
N THR A 86 0.65 13.06 -2.06
CA THR A 86 1.31 14.23 -1.44
C THR A 86 1.73 13.96 -0.01
N HIS A 87 1.26 12.88 0.60
CA HIS A 87 1.54 12.54 1.99
C HIS A 87 1.88 11.06 2.16
N ILE A 88 2.68 10.78 3.19
CA ILE A 88 3.02 9.43 3.61
C ILE A 88 2.86 9.26 5.13
N ALA A 89 2.13 8.22 5.53
CA ALA A 89 1.90 7.85 6.93
C ALA A 89 2.62 6.55 7.26
N ASP A 90 3.18 6.47 8.46
CA ASP A 90 3.69 5.21 9.02
C ASP A 90 2.51 4.33 9.42
N VAL A 91 2.65 3.02 9.18
CA VAL A 91 1.59 2.05 9.46
C VAL A 91 2.04 1.08 10.55
N THR A 92 1.28 1.04 11.65
CA THR A 92 1.56 0.23 12.84
C THR A 92 0.25 -0.40 13.34
N PRO A 93 -0.23 -1.47 12.68
CA PRO A 93 -1.39 -2.21 13.13
C PRO A 93 -1.04 -3.07 14.36
N PRO A 94 -2.04 -3.60 15.09
CA PRO A 94 -1.80 -4.57 16.16
C PRO A 94 -1.13 -5.85 15.66
N ILE A 95 -0.31 -6.47 16.52
CA ILE A 95 0.26 -7.81 16.27
C ILE A 95 -0.88 -8.79 15.97
N GLY A 96 -0.66 -9.69 15.01
CA GLY A 96 -1.65 -10.65 14.54
C GLY A 96 -2.56 -10.15 13.43
N THR A 97 -2.53 -8.86 13.08
CA THR A 97 -3.29 -8.31 11.94
C THR A 97 -2.91 -9.03 10.65
N ARG A 98 -3.90 -9.46 9.87
CA ARG A 98 -3.66 -10.24 8.65
C ARG A 98 -3.34 -9.32 7.47
N ILE A 99 -2.23 -9.58 6.81
CA ILE A 99 -1.74 -8.81 5.66
C ILE A 99 -1.57 -9.77 4.47
N ALA A 100 -2.12 -9.38 3.32
CA ALA A 100 -1.82 -9.98 2.04
C ALA A 100 -0.67 -9.22 1.37
N ALA A 101 0.22 -9.94 0.69
CA ALA A 101 1.30 -9.36 -0.10
C ALA A 101 1.42 -10.06 -1.45
N GLY A 102 1.62 -9.27 -2.50
CA GLY A 102 1.84 -9.76 -3.85
C GLY A 102 2.50 -8.70 -4.73
N ILE A 103 2.99 -9.13 -5.88
CA ILE A 103 3.59 -8.26 -6.89
C ILE A 103 2.46 -7.60 -7.69
N VAL A 104 2.59 -6.30 -7.95
CA VAL A 104 1.62 -5.51 -8.71
C VAL A 104 1.75 -5.75 -10.21
N GLU A 105 0.63 -5.94 -10.89
CA GLU A 105 0.51 -5.98 -12.35
C GLU A 105 0.84 -4.61 -12.95
N GLU A 106 1.61 -4.59 -14.03
CA GLU A 106 1.92 -3.36 -14.77
C GLU A 106 0.67 -2.80 -15.47
N GLY A 107 0.60 -1.47 -15.63
CA GLY A 107 -0.34 -0.83 -16.56
C GLY A 107 -1.79 -0.63 -16.09
N ASN A 108 -2.11 -0.83 -14.81
CA ASN A 108 -3.41 -0.47 -14.23
C ASN A 108 -3.72 1.05 -14.35
N PHE A 109 -2.73 1.93 -14.20
CA PHE A 109 -2.84 3.39 -14.29
C PHE A 109 -1.66 4.04 -15.05
N GLY A 110 -0.95 3.27 -15.89
CA GLY A 110 0.12 3.75 -16.78
C GLY A 110 1.51 3.84 -16.12
N GLY A 111 1.66 3.37 -14.89
CA GLY A 111 2.94 3.18 -14.20
C GLY A 111 3.63 1.87 -14.55
N LYS A 112 4.88 1.73 -14.07
CA LYS A 112 5.76 0.60 -14.38
C LYS A 112 5.38 -0.70 -13.66
N GLY A 113 4.57 -0.63 -12.60
CA GLY A 113 4.21 -1.81 -11.80
C GLY A 113 5.41 -2.50 -11.13
N MET A 114 5.29 -3.79 -10.83
CA MET A 114 6.35 -4.66 -10.26
C MET A 114 6.76 -4.38 -8.81
N GLY A 115 6.22 -3.34 -8.17
CA GLY A 115 6.32 -3.16 -6.72
C GLY A 115 5.63 -4.29 -5.95
N THR A 116 6.05 -4.52 -4.70
CA THR A 116 5.28 -5.37 -3.79
C THR A 116 4.21 -4.52 -3.11
N GLN A 117 2.95 -4.90 -3.26
CA GLN A 117 1.84 -4.23 -2.60
C GLN A 117 1.28 -5.09 -1.48
N PHE A 118 1.05 -4.42 -0.35
CA PHE A 118 0.52 -5.02 0.85
C PHE A 118 -0.91 -4.54 1.05
N TYR A 119 -1.76 -5.43 1.56
CA TYR A 119 -3.17 -5.20 1.72
C TYR A 119 -3.66 -5.76 3.05
N PHE A 120 -4.31 -4.94 3.87
CA PHE A 120 -4.96 -5.38 5.10
C PHE A 120 -6.19 -6.24 4.81
N MET A 121 -6.19 -7.49 5.28
CA MET A 121 -7.32 -8.41 5.09
C MET A 121 -8.54 -8.06 5.96
N ASP A 122 -8.33 -7.25 7.01
CA ASP A 122 -9.33 -6.76 7.93
C ASP A 122 -9.48 -5.23 7.77
N ASP A 123 -10.58 -4.63 8.19
CA ASP A 123 -10.79 -3.18 8.03
C ASP A 123 -9.79 -2.36 8.82
N ALA A 124 -8.90 -1.64 8.12
CA ALA A 124 -7.95 -0.73 8.72
C ALA A 124 -8.63 0.31 9.63
N LYS A 125 -8.01 0.57 10.78
CA LYS A 125 -8.49 1.55 11.76
C LYS A 125 -7.61 2.80 11.76
N PRO A 126 -8.17 4.00 11.96
CA PRO A 126 -7.41 5.25 11.90
C PRO A 126 -6.22 5.28 12.86
N ASN A 127 -6.34 4.69 14.04
CA ASN A 127 -5.26 4.64 15.03
C ASN A 127 -4.09 3.69 14.65
N TRP A 128 -4.16 3.02 13.50
CA TRP A 128 -3.04 2.24 12.95
C TRP A 128 -2.08 3.11 12.13
N PHE A 129 -2.47 4.34 11.82
CA PHE A 129 -1.69 5.27 11.02
C PHE A 129 -1.17 6.37 11.93
N LYS A 130 0.11 6.72 11.77
CA LYS A 130 0.66 7.94 12.36
C LYS A 130 0.39 9.10 11.41
N GLU A 131 0.36 10.32 11.98
CA GLU A 131 0.22 11.54 11.21
C GLU A 131 1.22 11.56 10.05
N GLY A 132 0.69 11.77 8.84
CA GLY A 132 1.48 11.71 7.63
C GLY A 132 2.39 12.92 7.46
N LYS A 133 3.52 12.69 6.82
CA LYS A 133 4.47 13.74 6.42
C LYS A 133 4.25 14.09 4.96
N GLU A 134 4.47 15.36 4.61
CA GLU A 134 4.46 15.79 3.21
C GLU A 134 5.57 15.11 2.40
N ILE A 135 5.21 14.70 1.19
CA ILE A 135 6.13 14.25 0.15
C ILE A 135 6.57 15.50 -0.60
N LYS A 136 7.88 15.76 -0.64
CA LYS A 136 8.47 16.92 -1.32
C LYS A 136 8.63 16.67 -2.82
#